data_AF-A0A919VFH6-F1
#
_entry.id   AF-A0A919VFH6-F1
#
_cell.length_a   1.000
_cell.length_b   1.000
_cell.length_c   1.000
_cell.angle_alpha   90.00
_cell.angle_beta   90.00
_cell.angle_gamma   90.00
#
_symmetry.space_group_name_H-M   'P 1'
#
loop_
_entity.id
_entity.type
_entity.pdbx_description
1 polymer ?
#
loop_
_entity_poly.entity_id
_entity_poly.type
_entity_poly.pdbx_seq_one_letter_code
_entity_poly.pdbx_strand_id
1 'polypeptide(L)'
;MGFTKKDILSVKNEMENAINSVFSSTGITSYPSKLKSLINLLQNNRVLNVLTTPYFKANINFKDIEIERGDNQLELVLPEDTNKKIAFVLQKLKAIIESNNSDEIYDYTYNIYSHRSYVENIYKWNMEILKPSLDEILNSIDRLIKTDSKEKVYIDIRVSSIVNKNNVYINNSSNVAI
;
A
#
# COMPACT_ATOMS: atom_id res chain seq x y z
N MET A 1 -20.69 2.04 8.65
CA MET A 1 -21.18 2.66 7.41
C MET A 1 -21.36 1.55 6.39
N GLY A 2 -22.47 1.49 5.65
CA GLY A 2 -22.72 0.43 4.66
C GLY A 2 -22.46 0.91 3.24
N PHE A 3 -21.96 0.04 2.38
CA PHE A 3 -21.71 0.28 0.96
C PHE A 3 -22.51 -0.73 0.13
N THR A 4 -23.02 -0.33 -1.02
CA THR A 4 -23.67 -1.28 -1.92
C THR A 4 -22.63 -2.05 -2.72
N LYS A 5 -23.00 -3.23 -3.24
CA LYS A 5 -22.13 -3.98 -4.18
C LYS A 5 -21.77 -3.11 -5.40
N LYS A 6 -22.69 -2.28 -5.87
CA LYS A 6 -22.47 -1.32 -6.96
C LYS A 6 -21.40 -0.28 -6.60
N ASP A 7 -21.43 0.26 -5.39
CA ASP A 7 -20.42 1.22 -4.91
C ASP A 7 -19.03 0.58 -4.93
N ILE A 8 -18.92 -0.64 -4.41
CA ILE A 8 -17.65 -1.37 -4.33
C ILE A 8 -17.12 -1.71 -5.73
N LEU A 9 -18.00 -2.11 -6.66
CA LEU A 9 -17.62 -2.41 -8.04
C LEU A 9 -17.15 -1.16 -8.81
N SER A 10 -17.85 -0.03 -8.65
CA SER A 10 -17.45 1.25 -9.24
C SER A 10 -16.05 1.63 -8.78
N VAL A 11 -15.82 1.52 -7.47
CA VAL A 11 -14.55 1.85 -6.85
C VAL A 11 -13.42 0.91 -7.27
N LYS A 12 -13.71 -0.38 -7.45
CA LYS A 12 -12.76 -1.32 -8.01
C LYS A 12 -12.28 -0.87 -9.39
N ASN A 13 -13.22 -0.53 -10.27
CA ASN A 13 -12.89 -0.07 -11.62
C ASN A 13 -12.09 1.25 -11.59
N GLU A 14 -12.44 2.19 -10.72
CA GLU A 14 -11.66 3.42 -10.51
C GLU A 14 -10.22 3.12 -10.08
N MET A 15 -10.05 2.17 -9.14
CA MET A 15 -8.74 1.75 -8.67
C MET A 15 -7.93 1.05 -9.78
N GLU A 16 -8.52 0.13 -10.52
CA GLU A 16 -7.88 -0.53 -11.68
C GLU A 16 -7.43 0.49 -12.74
N ASN A 17 -8.27 1.50 -13.04
CA ASN A 17 -7.93 2.56 -13.97
C ASN A 17 -6.77 3.44 -13.47
N ALA A 18 -6.74 3.76 -12.18
CA ALA A 18 -5.65 4.51 -11.57
C ALA A 18 -4.34 3.72 -11.58
N ILE A 19 -4.40 2.43 -11.24
CA ILE A 19 -3.28 1.47 -11.32
C ILE A 19 -2.74 1.42 -12.75
N ASN A 20 -3.60 1.16 -13.73
CA ASN A 20 -3.21 1.10 -15.13
C ASN A 20 -2.59 2.42 -15.61
N SER A 21 -3.11 3.56 -15.16
CA SER A 21 -2.53 4.88 -15.46
C SER A 21 -1.11 5.04 -14.91
N VAL A 22 -0.82 4.55 -13.71
CA VAL A 22 0.53 4.56 -13.14
C VAL A 22 1.48 3.69 -13.97
N PHE A 23 1.10 2.46 -14.27
CA PHE A 23 2.00 1.50 -14.94
C PHE A 23 2.13 1.72 -16.46
N SER A 24 1.19 2.42 -17.09
CA SER A 24 1.29 2.85 -18.50
C SER A 24 2.02 4.19 -18.68
N SER A 25 2.43 4.84 -17.57
CA SER A 25 3.16 6.11 -17.65
C SER A 25 4.58 5.88 -18.18
N THR A 26 4.85 6.43 -19.36
CA THR A 26 6.17 6.35 -20.01
C THR A 26 7.02 7.60 -19.80
N GLY A 27 6.47 8.66 -19.19
CA GLY A 27 7.12 9.94 -18.99
C GLY A 27 7.62 10.16 -17.57
N ILE A 28 8.83 10.72 -17.44
CA ILE A 28 9.44 11.12 -16.16
C ILE A 28 8.57 12.15 -15.41
N THR A 29 7.85 13.02 -16.11
CA THR A 29 6.99 14.02 -15.44
C THR A 29 5.60 13.50 -15.13
N SER A 30 5.12 12.50 -15.88
CA SER A 30 3.76 11.98 -15.72
C SER A 30 3.66 10.95 -14.60
N TYR A 31 4.70 10.14 -14.38
CA TYR A 31 4.67 9.09 -13.36
C TYR A 31 4.41 9.60 -11.93
N PRO A 32 5.12 10.63 -11.40
CA PRO A 32 4.84 11.16 -10.06
C PRO A 32 3.43 11.74 -9.95
N SER A 33 2.96 12.39 -11.02
CA SER A 33 1.59 12.92 -11.10
C SER A 33 0.53 11.81 -11.06
N LYS A 34 0.76 10.67 -11.73
CA LYS A 34 -0.15 9.53 -11.67
C LYS A 34 -0.13 8.83 -10.32
N LEU A 35 1.04 8.71 -9.69
CA LEU A 35 1.15 8.23 -8.31
C LEU A 35 0.37 9.11 -7.35
N LYS A 36 0.47 10.45 -7.50
CA LYS A 36 -0.30 11.41 -6.70
C LYS A 36 -1.80 11.20 -6.86
N SER A 37 -2.28 11.04 -8.09
CA SER A 37 -3.69 10.73 -8.34
C SER A 37 -4.13 9.40 -7.70
N LEU A 38 -3.28 8.37 -7.73
CA LEU A 38 -3.56 7.09 -7.07
C LEU A 38 -3.67 7.25 -5.55
N ILE A 39 -2.68 7.86 -4.89
CA ILE A 39 -2.73 8.06 -3.43
C ILE A 39 -3.93 8.93 -3.03
N ASN A 40 -4.20 9.99 -3.78
CA ASN A 40 -5.37 10.84 -3.56
C ASN A 40 -6.69 10.04 -3.66
N LEU A 41 -6.79 9.13 -4.65
CA LEU A 41 -7.93 8.24 -4.79
C LEU A 41 -8.10 7.31 -3.57
N LEU A 42 -7.01 6.67 -3.13
CA LEU A 42 -7.03 5.78 -1.96
C LEU A 42 -7.48 6.51 -0.68
N GLN A 43 -7.06 7.76 -0.50
CA GLN A 43 -7.35 8.55 0.69
C GLN A 43 -8.72 9.23 0.67
N ASN A 44 -9.23 9.65 -0.48
CA ASN A 44 -10.43 10.50 -0.52
C ASN A 44 -11.67 9.79 -1.05
N ASN A 45 -11.54 8.67 -1.74
CA ASN A 45 -12.71 7.87 -2.11
C ASN A 45 -13.31 7.22 -0.85
N ARG A 46 -14.61 7.39 -0.63
CA ARG A 46 -15.30 6.93 0.58
C ARG A 46 -15.11 5.45 0.89
N VAL A 47 -15.10 4.57 -0.12
CA VAL A 47 -14.93 3.12 0.05
C VAL A 47 -13.45 2.79 0.25
N LEU A 48 -12.58 3.30 -0.63
CA LEU A 48 -11.13 3.01 -0.55
C LEU A 48 -10.52 3.55 0.72
N ASN A 49 -10.95 4.72 1.18
CA ASN A 49 -10.49 5.30 2.43
C ASN A 49 -10.76 4.34 3.59
N VAL A 50 -11.94 3.74 3.68
CA VAL A 50 -12.26 2.77 4.74
C VAL A 50 -11.35 1.55 4.65
N LEU A 51 -11.05 1.08 3.44
CA LEU A 51 -10.20 -0.10 3.21
C LEU A 51 -8.71 0.16 3.43
N THR A 52 -8.23 1.36 3.09
CA THR A 52 -6.80 1.68 3.04
C THR A 52 -6.31 2.52 4.20
N THR A 53 -7.20 3.22 4.92
CA THR A 53 -6.86 3.95 6.15
C THR A 53 -6.10 3.09 7.17
N PRO A 54 -6.44 1.80 7.40
CA PRO A 54 -5.66 0.94 8.30
C PRO A 54 -4.18 0.85 7.90
N TYR A 55 -3.87 0.78 6.60
CA TYR A 55 -2.50 0.74 6.10
C TYR A 55 -1.78 2.07 6.31
N PHE A 56 -2.46 3.21 6.07
CA PHE A 56 -1.90 4.54 6.30
C PHE A 56 -1.69 4.88 7.79
N LYS A 57 -2.39 4.18 8.69
CA LYS A 57 -2.30 4.37 10.16
C LYS A 57 -1.50 3.28 10.87
N ALA A 58 -1.03 2.26 10.16
CA ALA A 58 -0.26 1.19 10.75
C ALA A 58 1.07 1.73 11.31
N ASN A 59 1.47 1.26 12.49
CA ASN A 59 2.75 1.62 13.06
C ASN A 59 3.86 0.83 12.36
N ILE A 60 4.51 1.46 11.38
CA ILE A 60 5.62 0.88 10.62
C ILE A 60 6.91 1.59 11.03
N ASN A 61 7.89 0.81 11.48
CA ASN A 61 9.24 1.32 11.69
C ASN A 61 10.02 1.22 10.37
N PHE A 62 10.12 2.35 9.66
CA PHE A 62 10.83 2.41 8.37
C PHE A 62 12.30 1.99 8.49
N LYS A 63 12.94 2.21 9.64
CA LYS A 63 14.36 1.87 9.86
C LYS A 63 14.62 0.36 9.89
N ASP A 64 13.61 -0.43 10.19
CA ASP A 64 13.72 -1.90 10.17
C ASP A 64 13.57 -2.46 8.75
N ILE A 65 13.04 -1.66 7.82
CA ILE A 65 12.74 -2.05 6.43
C ILE A 65 13.75 -1.43 5.47
N GLU A 66 14.08 -0.14 5.63
CA GLU A 66 15.04 0.61 4.83
C GLU A 66 16.38 0.64 5.57
N ILE A 67 17.26 -0.31 5.25
CA ILE A 67 18.58 -0.44 5.87
C ILE A 67 19.61 0.33 5.04
N GLU A 68 20.20 1.37 5.62
CA GLU A 68 21.31 2.09 5.00
C GLU A 68 22.58 1.21 4.96
N ARG A 69 23.14 1.03 3.76
CA ARG A 69 24.38 0.23 3.56
C ARG A 69 25.64 1.07 3.34
N GLY A 70 25.49 2.38 3.13
CA GLY A 70 26.58 3.33 2.79
C GLY A 70 26.34 4.00 1.44
N ASP A 71 27.00 5.14 1.16
CA ASP A 71 26.89 5.89 -0.11
C ASP A 71 25.44 6.15 -0.59
N ASN A 72 24.53 6.47 0.35
CA ASN A 72 23.09 6.63 0.13
C ASN A 72 22.36 5.39 -0.42
N GLN A 73 23.00 4.20 -0.43
CA GLN A 73 22.35 2.95 -0.82
C GLN A 73 21.43 2.45 0.28
N LEU A 74 20.25 1.99 -0.15
CA LEU A 74 19.22 1.41 0.68
C LEU A 74 19.04 -0.07 0.32
N GLU A 75 19.05 -0.93 1.33
CA GLU A 75 18.55 -2.29 1.21
C GLU A 75 17.13 -2.36 1.79
N LEU A 76 16.22 -2.97 1.03
CA LEU A 76 14.84 -3.18 1.47
C LEU A 76 14.66 -4.58 2.05
N VAL A 77 14.49 -4.65 3.37
CA VAL A 77 14.07 -5.86 4.08
C VAL A 77 12.57 -5.82 4.27
N LEU A 78 11.83 -6.22 3.23
CA LEU A 78 10.38 -6.18 3.24
C LEU A 78 9.81 -7.16 4.27
N PRO A 79 8.81 -6.76 5.08
CA PRO A 79 8.15 -7.66 6.01
C PRO A 79 7.51 -8.86 5.32
N GLU A 80 7.58 -10.04 5.93
CA GLU A 80 6.87 -11.24 5.47
C GLU A 80 5.34 -11.08 5.59
N ASP A 81 4.88 -10.32 6.58
CA ASP A 81 3.46 -10.00 6.74
C ASP A 81 3.00 -9.06 5.61
N THR A 82 2.09 -9.55 4.78
CA THR A 82 1.53 -8.83 3.62
C THR A 82 0.92 -7.48 4.01
N ASN A 83 0.23 -7.37 5.16
CA ASN A 83 -0.39 -6.11 5.57
C ASN A 83 0.67 -5.09 5.97
N LYS A 84 1.74 -5.52 6.66
CA LYS A 84 2.88 -4.65 6.99
C LYS A 84 3.61 -4.20 5.72
N LYS A 85 3.80 -5.09 4.75
CA LYS A 85 4.37 -4.74 3.44
C LYS A 85 3.50 -3.70 2.72
N ILE A 86 2.20 -3.92 2.61
CA ILE A 86 1.27 -2.96 1.97
C ILE A 86 1.29 -1.61 2.71
N ALA A 87 1.26 -1.64 4.05
CA ALA A 87 1.33 -0.43 4.86
C ALA A 87 2.61 0.36 4.61
N PHE A 88 3.77 -0.30 4.61
CA PHE A 88 5.04 0.32 4.27
C PHE A 88 4.98 0.98 2.89
N VAL A 89 4.56 0.26 1.85
CA VAL A 89 4.51 0.77 0.47
C VAL A 89 3.61 1.99 0.34
N LEU A 90 2.39 1.94 0.91
CA LEU A 90 1.44 3.04 0.84
C LEU A 90 1.90 4.26 1.64
N GLN A 91 2.45 4.05 2.84
CA GLN A 91 2.98 5.15 3.64
C GLN A 91 4.23 5.77 3.00
N LYS A 92 5.12 4.98 2.41
CA LYS A 92 6.30 5.48 1.71
C LYS A 92 5.93 6.29 0.48
N LEU A 93 5.02 5.78 -0.35
CA LEU A 93 4.52 6.52 -1.50
C LEU A 93 3.86 7.83 -1.09
N LYS A 94 3.04 7.80 -0.03
CA LYS A 94 2.43 9.01 0.51
C LYS A 94 3.50 10.02 0.93
N ALA A 95 4.52 9.60 1.68
CA ALA A 95 5.60 10.48 2.12
C ALA A 95 6.34 11.12 0.94
N ILE A 96 6.68 10.33 -0.08
CA ILE A 96 7.36 10.80 -1.30
C ILE A 96 6.49 11.81 -2.07
N ILE A 97 5.19 11.56 -2.19
CA ILE A 97 4.28 12.42 -2.98
C ILE A 97 3.89 13.70 -2.24
N GLU A 98 3.81 13.64 -0.92
CA GLU A 98 3.57 14.79 -0.06
C GLU A 98 4.82 15.66 0.13
N SER A 99 5.98 15.15 -0.31
CA SER A 99 7.18 15.96 -0.41
C SER A 99 7.04 17.03 -1.49
N ASN A 100 7.73 18.16 -1.31
CA ASN A 100 7.74 19.24 -2.30
C ASN A 100 8.62 18.90 -3.52
N ASN A 101 9.21 17.70 -3.57
CA ASN A 101 10.13 17.29 -4.62
C ASN A 101 9.54 16.13 -5.45
N SER A 102 9.11 16.43 -6.68
CA SER A 102 8.59 15.41 -7.60
C SER A 102 9.62 14.34 -7.97
N ASP A 103 10.90 14.63 -7.79
CA ASP A 103 11.99 13.73 -8.18
C ASP A 103 12.36 12.72 -7.10
N GLU A 104 11.78 12.84 -5.90
CA GLU A 104 12.13 12.00 -4.75
C GLU A 104 11.84 10.50 -4.98
N ILE A 105 10.87 10.17 -5.83
CA ILE A 105 10.64 8.77 -6.22
C ILE A 105 11.79 8.21 -7.07
N TYR A 106 12.43 9.05 -7.89
CA TYR A 106 13.57 8.66 -8.71
C TYR A 106 14.80 8.45 -7.86
N ASP A 107 15.06 9.37 -6.93
CA ASP A 107 16.17 9.25 -5.98
C ASP A 107 15.98 8.02 -5.09
N TYR A 108 14.77 7.83 -4.55
CA TYR A 108 14.48 6.69 -3.69
C TYR A 108 14.68 5.35 -4.41
N THR A 109 14.15 5.20 -5.62
CA THR A 109 14.31 3.95 -6.40
C THR A 109 15.75 3.76 -6.89
N TYR A 110 16.47 4.84 -7.18
CA TYR A 110 17.90 4.80 -7.48
C TYR A 110 18.70 4.30 -6.26
N ASN A 111 18.41 4.80 -5.06
CA ASN A 111 19.10 4.39 -3.84
C ASN A 111 18.91 2.89 -3.54
N ILE A 112 17.80 2.29 -3.96
CA ILE A 112 17.53 0.84 -3.78
C ILE A 112 18.26 -0.01 -4.83
N TYR A 113 18.10 0.35 -6.11
CA TYR A 113 18.49 -0.54 -7.21
C TYR A 113 19.81 -0.15 -7.87
N SER A 114 20.25 1.10 -7.72
CA SER A 114 21.51 1.64 -8.25
C SER A 114 21.72 1.44 -9.76
N HIS A 115 20.67 1.26 -10.57
CA HIS A 115 20.82 1.22 -12.03
C HIS A 115 21.01 2.64 -12.56
N ARG A 116 21.78 2.78 -13.65
CA ARG A 116 22.02 4.08 -14.29
C ARG A 116 20.75 4.71 -14.87
N SER A 117 19.76 3.89 -15.22
CA SER A 117 18.49 4.33 -15.79
C SER A 117 17.42 4.46 -14.71
N TYR A 118 16.89 5.67 -14.51
CA TYR A 118 15.73 5.88 -13.63
C TYR A 118 14.52 5.05 -14.06
N VAL A 119 14.33 4.83 -15.36
CA VAL A 119 13.24 4.01 -15.88
C VAL A 119 13.39 2.56 -15.43
N GLU A 120 14.61 2.02 -15.39
CA GLU A 120 14.86 0.66 -14.90
C GLU A 120 14.62 0.53 -13.40
N ASN A 121 15.09 1.51 -12.61
CA ASN A 121 14.87 1.53 -11.15
C ASN A 121 13.37 1.59 -10.82
N ILE A 122 12.62 2.45 -11.51
CA ILE A 122 11.17 2.58 -11.35
C ILE A 122 10.46 1.33 -11.80
N TYR A 123 10.87 0.72 -12.92
CA TYR A 123 10.30 -0.54 -13.38
C TYR A 123 10.48 -1.66 -12.35
N LYS A 124 11.67 -1.81 -11.78
CA LYS A 124 11.93 -2.81 -10.72
C LYS A 124 11.08 -2.55 -9.48
N TRP A 125 11.07 -1.31 -8.99
CA TRP A 125 10.19 -0.91 -7.88
C TRP A 125 8.72 -1.25 -8.15
N ASN A 126 8.26 -0.92 -9.36
CA ASN A 126 6.89 -1.18 -9.80
C ASN A 126 6.56 -2.67 -9.79
N MET A 127 7.43 -3.50 -10.37
CA MET A 127 7.16 -4.93 -10.55
C MET A 127 7.37 -5.76 -9.28
N GLU A 128 8.37 -5.42 -8.47
CA GLU A 128 8.75 -6.21 -7.30
C GLU A 128 7.98 -5.80 -6.04
N ILE A 129 7.57 -4.53 -5.94
CA ILE A 129 7.10 -3.94 -4.69
C ILE A 129 5.70 -3.33 -4.84
N LEU A 130 5.55 -2.34 -5.71
CA LEU A 130 4.32 -1.56 -5.78
C LEU A 130 3.15 -2.37 -6.35
N LYS A 131 3.31 -2.94 -7.54
CA LYS A 131 2.25 -3.68 -8.22
C LYS A 131 1.72 -4.85 -7.38
N PRO A 132 2.57 -5.73 -6.81
CA PRO A 132 2.08 -6.81 -5.95
C PRO A 132 1.26 -6.30 -4.75
N SER A 133 1.67 -5.17 -4.16
CA SER A 133 0.95 -4.57 -3.02
C SER A 133 -0.41 -4.01 -3.42
N LEU A 134 -0.52 -3.40 -4.61
CA LEU A 134 -1.79 -2.90 -5.15
C LEU A 134 -2.72 -4.03 -5.59
N ASP A 135 -2.17 -5.08 -6.18
CA ASP A 135 -2.93 -6.28 -6.60
C ASP A 135 -3.53 -6.99 -5.37
N GLU A 136 -2.84 -7.04 -4.22
CA GLU A 136 -3.40 -7.59 -2.98
C GLU A 136 -4.58 -6.76 -2.41
N ILE A 137 -4.55 -5.44 -2.58
CA ILE A 137 -5.69 -4.59 -2.22
C ILE A 137 -6.87 -4.86 -3.16
N LEU A 138 -6.64 -4.95 -4.47
CA LEU A 138 -7.67 -5.32 -5.45
C LEU A 138 -8.26 -6.71 -5.15
N ASN A 139 -7.42 -7.69 -4.82
CA ASN A 139 -7.84 -9.03 -4.41
C ASN A 139 -8.74 -8.98 -3.17
N SER A 140 -8.42 -8.11 -2.21
CA SER A 140 -9.25 -7.90 -1.02
C SER A 140 -10.62 -7.31 -1.38
N ILE A 141 -10.68 -6.36 -2.31
CA ILE A 141 -11.93 -5.81 -2.85
C ILE A 141 -12.74 -6.90 -3.56
N ASP A 142 -12.11 -7.74 -4.39
CA ASP A 142 -12.76 -8.84 -5.08
C ASP A 142 -13.34 -9.88 -4.11
N ARG A 143 -12.65 -10.16 -2.99
CA ARG A 143 -13.19 -11.02 -1.93
C ARG A 143 -14.45 -10.40 -1.31
N LEU A 144 -14.45 -9.09 -1.02
CA LEU A 144 -15.64 -8.40 -0.50
C LEU A 144 -16.83 -8.49 -1.46
N ILE A 145 -16.59 -8.40 -2.76
CA ILE A 145 -17.64 -8.52 -3.80
C ILE A 145 -18.20 -9.96 -3.85
N LYS A 146 -17.34 -10.98 -3.67
CA LYS A 146 -17.70 -12.41 -3.77
C LYS A 146 -18.38 -12.95 -2.52
N THR A 147 -18.00 -12.47 -1.33
CA THR A 147 -18.49 -13.00 -0.06
C THR A 147 -19.92 -12.55 0.28
N ASP A 148 -20.43 -11.48 -0.34
CA ASP A 148 -21.76 -10.95 0.02
C ASP A 148 -22.87 -11.33 -0.98
N SER A 149 -23.84 -12.09 -0.48
CA SER A 149 -25.09 -12.48 -1.16
C SER A 149 -26.26 -11.51 -0.90
N LYS A 150 -26.01 -10.40 -0.16
CA LYS A 150 -27.02 -9.38 0.18
C LYS A 150 -26.70 -8.03 -0.48
N GLU A 151 -27.74 -7.28 -0.84
CA GLU A 151 -27.64 -6.00 -1.61
C GLU A 151 -26.82 -4.88 -0.93
N LYS A 152 -26.62 -4.95 0.40
CA LYS A 152 -25.83 -4.00 1.17
C LYS A 152 -24.67 -4.71 1.86
N VAL A 153 -23.45 -4.39 1.41
CA VAL A 153 -22.20 -4.83 2.04
C VAL A 153 -21.92 -3.92 3.22
N TYR A 154 -22.08 -4.46 4.41
CA TYR A 154 -21.57 -3.81 5.61
C TYR A 154 -20.10 -4.16 5.72
N ILE A 155 -19.23 -3.20 5.36
CA ILE A 155 -17.81 -3.31 5.72
C ILE A 155 -17.76 -3.14 7.24
N ASP A 156 -17.85 -4.27 7.96
CA ASP A 156 -17.60 -4.29 9.39
C ASP A 156 -16.15 -3.87 9.59
N ILE A 157 -15.97 -2.77 10.33
CA ILE A 157 -14.66 -2.19 10.67
C ILE A 157 -13.80 -3.24 11.40
N ARG A 158 -14.35 -4.38 11.81
CA ARG A 158 -13.58 -5.56 12.26
C ARG A 158 -12.66 -6.19 11.22
N VAL A 159 -12.77 -5.94 9.92
CA VAL A 159 -11.70 -6.33 8.98
C VAL A 159 -10.44 -5.48 9.21
N SER A 160 -10.59 -4.25 9.75
CA SER A 160 -9.46 -3.44 10.22
C SER A 160 -8.82 -3.99 11.50
N SER A 161 -9.51 -4.86 12.27
CA SER A 161 -8.94 -5.52 13.44
C SER A 161 -8.20 -6.82 13.12
N ILE A 162 -8.17 -7.28 11.86
CA ILE A 162 -7.25 -8.36 11.44
C ILE A 162 -5.81 -7.84 11.39
N VAL A 163 -5.60 -6.57 10.99
CA VAL A 163 -4.27 -5.92 11.03
C VAL A 163 -3.78 -5.71 12.48
N ASN A 164 -4.71 -5.65 13.46
CA ASN A 164 -4.38 -5.45 14.86
C ASN A 164 -4.34 -6.75 15.70
N LYS A 165 -4.74 -7.90 15.13
CA LYS A 165 -4.80 -9.19 15.86
C LYS A 165 -3.56 -10.07 15.67
N ASN A 166 -2.66 -9.75 14.75
CA ASN A 166 -1.39 -10.49 14.60
C ASN A 166 -0.30 -10.07 15.60
N ASN A 167 -0.57 -9.09 16.47
CA ASN A 167 0.23 -8.87 17.69
C ASN A 167 -0.44 -9.60 18.87
N VAL A 168 -0.49 -10.94 18.81
CA VAL A 168 -0.63 -11.72 20.03
C VAL A 168 0.69 -11.55 20.78
N TYR A 169 0.71 -10.60 21.72
CA TYR A 169 1.66 -10.66 22.82
C TYR A 169 1.41 -11.98 23.53
N ILE A 170 2.28 -12.97 23.31
CA ILE A 170 2.37 -14.14 24.16
C ILE A 170 2.70 -13.59 25.55
N ASN A 171 1.69 -13.64 26.42
CA ASN A 171 1.79 -13.25 27.82
C ASN A 171 2.74 -14.24 28.51
N ASN A 172 4.04 -13.97 28.49
CA ASN A 172 4.96 -14.57 29.44
C ASN A 172 4.95 -13.74 30.73
N SER A 173 3.86 -13.90 31.48
CA SER A 173 3.88 -13.70 32.93
C SER A 173 3.11 -14.86 33.58
N SER A 174 3.90 -15.88 33.87
CA SER A 174 3.80 -16.76 35.03
C SER A 174 2.76 -16.35 36.07
N ASN A 175 1.68 -17.11 36.17
CA ASN A 175 1.18 -17.76 37.39
C ASN A 175 -0.33 -18.03 37.28
N VAL A 176 -0.67 -19.26 36.92
CA VAL A 176 -1.86 -19.90 37.48
C VAL A 176 -1.36 -21.18 38.12
N ALA A 177 -1.40 -21.20 39.45
CA ALA A 177 -1.20 -22.38 40.27
C ALA A 177 -2.35 -23.38 40.02
N ILE A 178 -2.03 -24.64 40.32
CA ILE A 178 -2.81 -25.87 40.15
C ILE A 178 -4.28 -25.72 40.56
#